data_AF-A0A401UQF3-F1
#
_entry.id   AF-A0A401UQF3-F1
#
_cell.length_a   1.000
_cell.length_b   1.000
_cell.length_c   1.000
_cell.angle_alpha   90.00
_cell.angle_beta   90.00
_cell.angle_gamma   90.00
#
_symmetry.space_group_name_H-M   'P 1'
#
loop_
_entity.id
_entity.type
_entity.pdbx_description
1 polymer ?
#
loop_
_entity_poly.entity_id
_entity_poly.type
_entity_poly.pdbx_seq_one_letter_code
_entity_poly.pdbx_strand_id
1 'polypeptide(L)'
;MAGVLKPSGVKGEGSWVVNAFSASGYPQKDGLFDGKIGEYNGSSTFYWSDANCYLDITFNQKTNIWALSHNDYPLRNANFTIQKWNGISWVSFSIIQNTRSDVSNIWTKVINEMPQGRYRFSGFRMDAEWYLELPPINKYLIQNKNNLFKVEDEEVTDLGVVTPTEDLFKSQGMDEIPFFTELMITQLGNCKVLKWTDNTNDEKSLTLVYGCKKYIPLDKIQDEFDILEYIE
;
A
#
# COMPACT_ATOMS: atom_id res chain seq x y z
N MET A 1 0.62 16.97 7.41
CA MET A 1 1.94 16.51 6.94
C MET A 1 2.68 16.09 8.17
N ALA A 2 3.04 14.80 8.28
CA ALA A 2 4.08 14.33 9.19
C ALA A 2 5.29 15.27 9.00
N GLY A 3 5.93 15.71 10.08
CA GLY A 3 7.00 16.69 9.98
C GLY A 3 8.25 16.18 9.24
N VAL A 4 9.44 16.63 9.61
CA VAL A 4 10.69 16.22 8.92
C VAL A 4 11.07 14.75 9.11
N LEU A 5 10.42 14.04 10.04
CA LEU A 5 10.72 12.65 10.39
C LEU A 5 9.97 11.66 9.50
N LYS A 6 10.69 10.78 8.79
CA LYS A 6 10.10 9.79 7.88
C LYS A 6 10.98 8.55 7.69
N PRO A 7 10.42 7.40 7.28
CA PRO A 7 11.19 6.23 6.88
C PRO A 7 12.11 6.51 5.69
N SER A 8 13.19 5.73 5.54
CA SER A 8 14.05 5.79 4.36
C SER A 8 13.35 5.21 3.12
N GLY A 9 13.66 5.75 1.94
CA GLY A 9 13.17 5.24 0.65
C GLY A 9 11.74 5.64 0.27
N VAL A 10 11.00 6.36 1.13
CA VAL A 10 9.64 6.84 0.81
C VAL A 10 9.67 8.02 -0.17
N LYS A 11 8.78 8.01 -1.16
CA LYS A 11 8.74 9.02 -2.24
C LYS A 11 7.81 10.19 -1.95
N GLY A 12 6.72 9.95 -1.24
CA GLY A 12 5.71 10.96 -0.96
C GLY A 12 4.89 10.64 0.27
N GLU A 13 4.26 11.67 0.82
CA GLU A 13 3.31 11.53 1.92
C GLU A 13 1.89 11.57 1.37
N GLY A 14 1.04 10.68 1.86
CA GLY A 14 -0.37 10.66 1.60
C GLY A 14 -1.09 11.83 2.25
N SER A 15 -2.23 12.23 1.68
CA SER A 15 -3.08 13.25 2.30
C SER A 15 -4.10 12.61 3.25
N TRP A 16 -4.29 13.25 4.40
CA TRP A 16 -5.09 12.72 5.50
C TRP A 16 -5.70 13.84 6.34
N VAL A 17 -6.71 13.48 7.14
CA VAL A 17 -7.36 14.38 8.11
C VAL A 17 -7.67 13.61 9.38
N VAL A 18 -7.12 14.03 10.52
CA VAL A 18 -7.57 13.54 11.83
C VAL A 18 -8.92 14.19 12.15
N ASN A 19 -9.95 13.37 12.34
CA ASN A 19 -11.31 13.83 12.63
C ASN A 19 -11.53 13.93 14.14
N ALA A 20 -11.08 12.93 14.89
CA ALA A 20 -11.20 12.85 16.33
C ALA A 20 -10.17 11.89 16.91
N PHE A 21 -9.92 11.98 18.21
CA PHE A 21 -9.05 11.04 18.89
C PHE A 21 -9.34 11.00 20.38
N SER A 22 -8.88 9.91 20.99
CA SER A 22 -8.81 9.69 22.43
C SER A 22 -7.57 8.86 22.67
N ALA A 23 -6.68 9.27 23.56
CA ALA A 23 -5.54 8.48 23.96
C ALA A 23 -5.12 8.85 25.37
N SER A 24 -4.34 7.98 26.00
CA SER A 24 -3.80 8.23 27.33
C SER A 24 -2.67 9.27 27.29
N GLY A 25 -2.51 10.01 28.39
CA GLY A 25 -1.54 11.11 28.48
C GLY A 25 -2.09 12.43 27.96
N TYR A 26 -1.24 13.22 27.30
CA TYR A 26 -1.59 14.54 26.75
C TYR A 26 -1.39 14.63 25.22
N PRO A 27 -1.83 13.63 24.43
CA PRO A 27 -1.62 13.64 22.98
C PRO A 27 -2.34 14.83 22.35
N GLN A 28 -1.72 15.41 21.33
CA GLN A 28 -2.37 16.40 20.48
C GLN A 28 -2.91 15.75 19.22
N LYS A 29 -3.87 16.43 18.58
CA LYS A 29 -4.56 15.98 17.37
C LYS A 29 -3.60 15.46 16.30
N ASP A 30 -2.52 16.20 16.09
CA ASP A 30 -1.51 15.92 15.08
C ASP A 30 -0.21 15.40 15.70
N GLY A 31 -0.24 14.92 16.95
CA GLY A 31 0.95 14.48 17.69
C GLY A 31 1.63 13.24 17.09
N LEU A 32 0.89 12.42 16.34
CA LEU A 32 1.46 11.31 15.55
C LEU A 32 2.04 11.77 14.20
N PHE A 33 1.92 13.04 13.88
CA PHE A 33 2.23 13.58 12.56
C PHE A 33 2.94 14.94 12.66
N ASP A 34 3.66 15.20 13.75
CA ASP A 34 4.33 16.49 13.98
C ASP A 34 5.84 16.43 13.68
N GLY A 35 6.37 15.26 13.32
CA GLY A 35 7.77 15.03 13.00
C GLY A 35 8.68 15.01 14.22
N LYS A 36 8.15 14.72 15.41
CA LYS A 36 8.90 14.68 16.66
C LYS A 36 8.70 13.35 17.36
N ILE A 37 9.78 12.84 17.91
CA ILE A 37 9.71 11.74 18.90
C ILE A 37 9.46 12.40 20.24
N GLY A 38 8.20 12.41 20.68
CA GLY A 38 7.80 12.96 21.96
C GLY A 38 8.33 12.19 23.16
N GLU A 39 8.10 12.73 24.36
CA GLU A 39 8.24 11.97 25.60
C GLU A 39 7.02 11.06 25.83
N TYR A 40 7.16 10.05 26.69
CA TYR A 40 6.02 9.27 27.16
C TYR A 40 4.93 10.19 27.75
N ASN A 41 3.67 9.95 27.39
CA ASN A 41 2.51 10.79 27.72
C ASN A 41 2.58 12.25 27.24
N GLY A 42 3.53 12.60 26.38
CA GLY A 42 3.66 13.94 25.79
C GLY A 42 2.65 14.23 24.68
N SER A 43 2.72 15.44 24.12
CA SER A 43 1.87 15.89 23.01
C SER A 43 2.14 15.20 21.68
N SER A 44 3.35 14.67 21.50
CA SER A 44 3.89 14.15 20.22
C SER A 44 4.00 12.61 20.23
N THR A 45 3.13 11.95 20.99
CA THR A 45 3.13 10.49 21.13
C THR A 45 1.69 10.02 21.32
N PHE A 46 1.31 8.90 20.73
CA PHE A 46 0.02 8.27 21.01
C PHE A 46 0.19 7.01 21.83
N TYR A 47 -0.48 6.99 22.98
CA TYR A 47 -0.57 5.82 23.82
C TYR A 47 -2.02 5.31 23.89
N TRP A 48 -2.26 4.20 23.19
CA TRP A 48 -3.52 3.47 23.28
C TRP A 48 -3.42 2.47 24.44
N SER A 49 -3.90 2.87 25.62
CA SER A 49 -3.75 2.08 26.85
C SER A 49 -5.00 1.28 27.23
N ASP A 50 -6.15 1.62 26.65
CA ASP A 50 -7.44 1.01 26.94
C ASP A 50 -8.36 0.99 25.72
N ALA A 51 -9.55 0.40 25.89
CA ALA A 51 -10.55 0.25 24.83
C ALA A 51 -11.20 1.58 24.38
N ASN A 52 -11.06 2.65 25.17
CA ASN A 52 -11.60 3.98 24.83
C ASN A 52 -10.58 4.83 24.05
N CYS A 53 -9.32 4.38 23.95
CA CYS A 53 -8.32 5.03 23.15
C CYS A 53 -8.53 4.71 21.65
N TYR A 54 -8.64 5.75 20.82
CA TYR A 54 -8.76 5.61 19.38
C TYR A 54 -8.16 6.79 18.61
N LEU A 55 -7.81 6.53 17.35
CA LEU A 55 -7.55 7.55 16.32
C LEU A 55 -8.60 7.42 15.22
N ASP A 56 -9.37 8.47 14.98
CA ASP A 56 -10.31 8.58 13.86
C ASP A 56 -9.69 9.48 12.78
N ILE A 57 -9.37 8.87 11.64
CA ILE A 57 -8.61 9.49 10.56
C ILE A 57 -9.23 9.17 9.21
N THR A 58 -9.25 10.16 8.32
CA THR A 58 -9.62 10.00 6.92
C THR A 58 -8.37 9.96 6.07
N PHE A 59 -8.21 8.93 5.25
CA PHE A 59 -7.24 8.87 4.15
C PHE A 59 -7.95 9.29 2.87
N ASN A 60 -7.41 10.27 2.13
CA ASN A 60 -8.02 10.73 0.88
C ASN A 60 -7.54 9.93 -0.34
N GLN A 61 -6.60 9.03 -0.15
CA GLN A 61 -6.05 8.15 -1.17
C GLN A 61 -5.55 6.84 -0.52
N LYS A 62 -5.24 5.83 -1.34
CA LYS A 62 -4.58 4.61 -0.87
C LYS A 62 -3.24 4.97 -0.23
N THR A 63 -2.91 4.39 0.93
CA THR A 63 -1.69 4.75 1.68
C THR A 63 -1.04 3.55 2.36
N ASN A 64 0.29 3.51 2.45
CA ASN A 64 0.99 2.63 3.37
C ASN A 64 1.15 3.34 4.72
N ILE A 65 0.92 2.63 5.82
CA ILE A 65 1.09 3.19 7.17
C ILE A 65 2.40 2.68 7.75
N TRP A 66 3.29 3.61 8.01
CA TRP A 66 4.50 3.37 8.78
C TRP A 66 4.31 3.89 10.19
N ALA A 67 4.80 3.14 11.16
CA ALA A 67 4.81 3.55 12.56
C ALA A 67 6.23 3.46 13.11
N LEU A 68 6.65 4.52 13.79
CA LEU A 68 7.91 4.60 14.51
C LEU A 68 7.72 4.10 15.94
N SER A 69 8.61 3.21 16.37
CA SER A 69 8.60 2.72 17.74
C SER A 69 9.07 3.77 18.75
N HIS A 70 8.36 3.88 19.87
CA HIS A 70 8.77 4.74 20.98
C HIS A 70 9.86 4.05 21.83
N ASN A 71 10.68 4.86 22.52
CA ASN A 71 11.69 4.37 23.47
C ASN A 71 11.07 3.75 24.73
N ASP A 72 9.84 4.13 25.04
CA ASP A 72 9.12 3.73 26.24
C ASP A 72 8.13 2.63 25.87
N TYR A 73 8.15 1.54 26.65
CA TYR A 73 7.32 0.37 26.43
C TYR A 73 7.34 -0.16 24.99
N PRO A 74 8.52 -0.47 24.41
CA PRO A 74 8.60 -0.88 23.01
C PRO A 74 7.88 -2.22 22.72
N LEU A 75 7.61 -3.03 23.74
CA LEU A 75 6.78 -4.24 23.66
C LEU A 75 5.27 -3.96 23.54
N ARG A 76 4.82 -2.70 23.67
CA ARG A 76 3.43 -2.30 23.38
C ARG A 76 3.26 -2.08 21.89
N ASN A 77 3.31 -3.17 21.13
CA ASN A 77 3.36 -3.18 19.67
C ASN A 77 2.22 -3.99 19.03
N ALA A 78 1.14 -4.24 19.78
CA ALA A 78 0.01 -5.04 19.30
C ALA A 78 -0.60 -4.48 18.00
N ASN A 79 -1.19 -5.36 17.19
CA ASN A 79 -1.96 -4.95 16.02
C ASN A 79 -3.19 -4.13 16.42
N PHE A 80 -3.62 -3.25 15.53
CA PHE A 80 -4.81 -2.45 15.75
C PHE A 80 -6.08 -3.27 15.53
N THR A 81 -7.10 -2.98 16.33
CA THR A 81 -8.49 -3.17 15.93
C THR A 81 -8.88 -2.00 15.03
N ILE A 82 -9.41 -2.30 13.85
CA ILE A 82 -9.73 -1.29 12.83
C ILE A 82 -11.22 -1.34 12.52
N GLN A 83 -11.84 -0.17 12.47
CA GLN A 83 -13.21 -0.01 12.00
C GLN A 83 -13.25 0.99 10.83
N LYS A 84 -14.12 0.75 9.85
CA LYS A 84 -14.35 1.65 8.72
C LYS A 84 -15.71 2.35 8.89
N TRP A 85 -15.77 3.64 8.60
CA TRP A 85 -17.03 4.38 8.55
C TRP A 85 -17.76 4.08 7.24
N ASN A 86 -19.03 3.68 7.32
CA ASN A 86 -19.86 3.40 6.14
C ASN A 86 -20.84 4.53 5.77
N GLY A 87 -20.76 5.68 6.47
CA GLY A 87 -21.71 6.79 6.34
C GLY A 87 -22.66 6.93 7.53
N ILE A 88 -22.91 5.85 8.28
CA ILE A 88 -23.90 5.78 9.37
C ILE A 88 -23.28 5.26 10.66
N SER A 89 -22.43 4.25 10.58
CA SER A 89 -21.82 3.60 11.74
C SER A 89 -20.40 3.10 11.45
N TRP A 90 -19.70 2.76 12.53
CA TRP A 90 -18.41 2.08 12.48
C TRP A 90 -18.63 0.58 12.31
N VAL A 91 -18.09 0.01 11.23
CA VAL A 91 -18.11 -1.43 10.97
C VAL A 91 -16.72 -2.01 11.10
N SER A 92 -16.60 -3.24 11.60
CA SER A 92 -15.31 -3.93 11.69
C SER A 92 -14.65 -4.01 10.32
N PHE A 93 -13.35 -3.74 10.25
CA PHE A 93 -12.56 -3.79 9.02
C PHE A 93 -11.27 -4.56 9.27
N SER A 94 -11.01 -5.55 8.41
CA SER A 94 -9.82 -6.39 8.50
C SER A 94 -8.89 -6.11 7.33
N ILE A 95 -7.61 -5.93 7.64
CA ILE A 95 -6.52 -5.83 6.68
C ILE A 95 -5.29 -6.50 7.30
N ILE A 96 -4.39 -7.01 6.45
CA ILE A 96 -3.14 -7.60 6.91
C ILE A 96 -2.32 -6.51 7.62
N GLN A 97 -1.79 -6.84 8.79
CA GLN A 97 -0.98 -5.96 9.62
C GLN A 97 0.34 -6.64 9.96
N ASN A 98 1.43 -5.89 9.90
CA ASN A 98 2.70 -6.29 10.49
C ASN A 98 2.78 -5.74 11.91
N THR A 99 3.17 -6.60 12.85
CA THR A 99 3.52 -6.17 14.20
C THR A 99 4.65 -5.15 14.12
N ARG A 100 4.51 -4.02 14.82
CA ARG A 100 5.56 -3.00 14.87
C ARG A 100 6.78 -3.53 15.62
N SER A 101 7.98 -3.12 15.21
CA SER A 101 9.22 -3.44 15.92
C SER A 101 9.15 -3.08 17.41
N ASP A 102 9.76 -3.93 18.23
CA ASP A 102 10.07 -3.73 19.66
C ASP A 102 11.47 -3.15 19.88
N VAL A 103 12.19 -2.83 18.81
CA VAL A 103 13.42 -2.05 18.87
C VAL A 103 13.04 -0.59 18.72
N SER A 104 13.47 0.25 19.66
CA SER A 104 13.10 1.67 19.71
C SER A 104 13.63 2.46 18.50
N ASN A 105 12.88 3.49 18.08
CA ASN A 105 13.19 4.37 16.94
C ASN A 105 13.38 3.65 15.60
N ILE A 106 12.70 2.52 15.41
CA ILE A 106 12.67 1.79 14.14
C ILE A 106 11.31 2.00 13.47
N TRP A 107 11.37 2.45 12.22
CA TRP A 107 10.21 2.52 11.35
C TRP A 107 9.79 1.11 10.92
N THR A 108 8.53 0.78 11.14
CA THR A 108 7.92 -0.46 10.61
C THR A 108 6.75 -0.10 9.72
N LYS A 109 6.71 -0.68 8.50
CA LYS A 109 5.51 -0.60 7.65
C LYS A 109 4.47 -1.56 8.22
N VAL A 110 3.51 -1.02 8.96
CA VAL A 110 2.53 -1.81 9.72
C VAL A 110 1.31 -2.18 8.89
N ILE A 111 0.94 -1.37 7.90
CA ILE A 111 -0.17 -1.66 6.98
C ILE A 111 0.26 -1.31 5.55
N ASN A 112 0.07 -2.27 4.64
CA ASN A 112 0.25 -2.07 3.21
C ASN A 112 -1.08 -1.68 2.57
N GLU A 113 -1.05 -0.67 1.70
CA GLU A 113 -2.15 -0.30 0.81
C GLU A 113 -3.50 -0.11 1.49
N MET A 114 -3.52 0.58 2.63
CA MET A 114 -4.77 0.98 3.30
C MET A 114 -5.65 1.74 2.30
N PRO A 115 -6.88 1.27 2.01
CA PRO A 115 -7.74 1.93 1.04
C PRO A 115 -8.14 3.33 1.49
N GLN A 116 -8.53 4.16 0.53
CA GLN A 116 -9.16 5.45 0.82
C GLN A 116 -10.43 5.26 1.68
N GLY A 117 -10.63 6.16 2.64
CA GLY A 117 -11.80 6.16 3.49
C GLY A 117 -11.52 6.72 4.88
N ARG A 118 -12.56 6.70 5.72
CA ARG A 118 -12.48 7.11 7.12
C ARG A 118 -12.45 5.88 8.02
N TYR A 119 -11.47 5.85 8.92
CA TYR A 119 -11.16 4.70 9.76
C TYR A 119 -10.97 5.10 11.20
N ARG A 120 -11.26 4.16 12.10
CA ARG A 120 -10.96 4.25 13.53
C ARG A 120 -9.99 3.14 13.90
N PHE A 121 -8.84 3.52 14.45
CA PHE A 121 -7.83 2.61 14.98
C PHE A 121 -7.90 2.62 16.50
N SER A 122 -7.90 1.45 17.13
CA SER A 122 -7.77 1.27 18.57
C SER A 122 -6.92 0.05 18.89
N GLY A 123 -6.40 -0.06 20.11
CA GLY A 123 -5.56 -1.19 20.51
C GLY A 123 -4.82 -0.95 21.81
N PHE A 124 -3.92 -1.87 22.15
CA PHE A 124 -3.01 -1.72 23.29
C PHE A 124 -1.58 -1.55 22.78
N ARG A 125 -1.24 -0.31 22.47
CA ARG A 125 -0.04 0.04 21.70
C ARG A 125 0.44 1.44 22.05
N MET A 126 1.68 1.75 21.74
CA MET A 126 2.21 3.11 21.86
C MET A 126 3.08 3.42 20.65
N ASP A 127 2.77 4.46 19.87
CA ASP A 127 3.58 4.86 18.72
C ASP A 127 4.10 6.28 18.89
N ALA A 128 5.35 6.49 18.47
CA ALA A 128 5.99 7.80 18.53
C ALA A 128 5.57 8.70 17.37
N GLU A 129 5.52 8.14 16.17
CA GLU A 129 5.23 8.90 14.95
C GLU A 129 4.62 7.95 13.92
N TRP A 130 3.71 8.47 13.09
CA TRP A 130 3.23 7.81 11.90
C TRP A 130 3.69 8.55 10.64
N TYR A 131 4.03 7.79 9.61
CA TYR A 131 4.23 8.33 8.27
C TYR A 131 3.30 7.61 7.30
N LEU A 132 2.48 8.39 6.59
CA LEU A 132 1.52 7.88 5.64
C LEU A 132 2.17 7.96 4.26
N GLU A 133 2.74 6.86 3.79
CA GLU A 133 3.43 6.81 2.50
C GLU A 133 2.40 6.69 1.36
N LEU A 134 2.64 7.45 0.30
CA LEU A 134 2.02 7.20 -1.00
C LEU A 134 2.60 5.90 -1.59
N PRO A 135 1.79 4.84 -1.77
CA PRO A 135 2.29 3.63 -2.40
C PRO A 135 2.75 3.97 -3.82
N PRO A 136 3.80 3.30 -4.32
CA PRO A 136 4.21 3.47 -5.71
C PRO A 136 3.06 3.25 -6.67
N ILE A 137 2.97 4.09 -7.67
CA ILE A 137 2.12 3.84 -8.83
C ILE A 137 2.79 2.71 -9.61
N ASN A 138 2.00 1.69 -9.94
CA ASN A 138 2.42 0.65 -10.86
C ASN A 138 1.48 0.72 -12.07
N LYS A 139 2.07 0.73 -13.27
CA LYS A 139 1.34 0.67 -14.52
C LYS A 139 1.85 -0.50 -15.35
N TYR A 140 0.94 -1.21 -15.99
CA TYR A 140 1.25 -2.40 -16.75
C TYR A 140 0.80 -2.26 -18.20
N LEU A 141 1.62 -2.75 -19.12
CA LEU A 141 1.30 -2.92 -20.53
C LEU A 141 1.74 -4.32 -20.96
N ILE A 142 1.16 -4.85 -22.03
CA ILE A 142 1.55 -6.13 -22.59
C ILE A 142 2.27 -5.88 -23.91
N GLN A 143 3.35 -6.60 -24.19
CA GLN A 143 4.10 -6.48 -25.43
C GLN A 143 4.19 -7.84 -26.13
N ASN A 144 3.73 -7.93 -27.38
CA ASN A 144 4.07 -9.03 -28.29
C ASN A 144 4.94 -8.48 -29.42
N LYS A 145 6.18 -8.98 -29.52
CA LYS A 145 7.21 -8.44 -30.42
C LYS A 145 7.36 -6.93 -30.20
N ASN A 146 6.85 -6.12 -31.12
CA ASN A 146 6.90 -4.66 -31.06
C ASN A 146 5.53 -4.02 -30.79
N ASN A 147 4.43 -4.80 -30.82
CA ASN A 147 3.09 -4.27 -30.55
C ASN A 147 2.83 -4.23 -29.05
N LEU A 148 2.21 -3.14 -28.60
CA LEU A 148 1.74 -2.98 -27.24
C LEU A 148 0.24 -3.20 -27.15
N PHE A 149 -0.21 -3.74 -26.03
CA PHE A 149 -1.60 -4.02 -25.75
C PHE A 149 -1.94 -3.59 -24.32
N LYS A 150 -3.20 -3.26 -24.11
CA LYS A 150 -3.82 -3.19 -22.78
C LYS A 150 -5.03 -4.12 -22.73
N VAL A 151 -5.38 -4.54 -21.53
CA VAL A 151 -6.54 -5.39 -21.27
C VAL A 151 -7.40 -4.75 -20.18
N GLU A 152 -8.64 -4.44 -20.53
CA GLU A 152 -9.64 -3.85 -19.63
C GLU A 152 -10.94 -4.61 -19.84
N ASP A 153 -11.62 -5.00 -18.77
CA ASP A 153 -12.93 -5.70 -18.84
C ASP A 153 -12.98 -6.88 -19.80
N GLU A 154 -11.90 -7.67 -19.79
CA GLU A 154 -11.68 -8.82 -20.67
C GLU A 154 -11.50 -8.52 -22.17
N GLU A 155 -11.35 -7.25 -22.56
CA GLU A 155 -11.09 -6.86 -23.94
C GLU A 155 -9.61 -6.52 -24.16
N VAL A 156 -9.03 -7.12 -25.22
CA VAL A 156 -7.67 -6.81 -25.66
C VAL A 156 -7.69 -5.65 -26.64
N THR A 157 -7.04 -4.54 -26.29
CA THR A 157 -6.87 -3.39 -27.16
C THR A 157 -5.43 -3.34 -27.69
N ASP A 158 -5.26 -3.33 -29.03
CA ASP A 158 -3.97 -3.12 -29.69
C ASP A 158 -3.65 -1.61 -29.72
N LEU A 159 -2.54 -1.24 -29.09
CA LEU A 159 -2.00 0.12 -29.05
C LEU A 159 -0.99 0.38 -30.18
N GLY A 160 -0.68 -0.65 -30.99
CA GLY A 160 0.21 -0.61 -32.13
C GLY A 160 1.69 -0.74 -31.78
N VAL A 161 2.54 -0.52 -32.79
CA VAL A 161 4.00 -0.52 -32.65
C VAL A 161 4.46 0.81 -32.06
N VAL A 162 4.57 0.87 -30.74
CA VAL A 162 4.97 2.09 -30.02
C VAL A 162 6.06 1.76 -29.02
N THR A 163 7.05 2.64 -28.90
CA THR A 163 8.06 2.54 -27.84
C THR A 163 7.41 2.86 -26.49
N PRO A 164 7.55 1.99 -25.47
CA PRO A 164 7.05 2.29 -24.14
C PRO A 164 7.69 3.58 -23.59
N THR A 165 6.86 4.52 -23.13
CA THR A 165 7.29 5.73 -22.42
C THR A 165 6.48 5.90 -21.15
N GLU A 166 6.99 6.68 -20.20
CA GLU A 166 6.27 7.03 -18.97
C GLU A 166 4.87 7.58 -19.26
N ASP A 167 4.73 8.49 -20.23
CA ASP A 167 3.43 9.06 -20.61
C ASP A 167 2.46 8.01 -21.18
N LEU A 168 2.97 7.03 -21.92
CA LEU A 168 2.16 5.93 -22.42
C LEU A 168 1.67 5.04 -21.27
N PHE A 169 2.52 4.73 -20.30
CA PHE A 169 2.10 3.99 -19.10
C PHE A 169 1.08 4.76 -18.26
N LYS A 170 1.26 6.07 -18.08
CA LYS A 170 0.31 6.90 -17.33
C LYS A 170 -1.05 7.00 -18.01
N SER A 171 -1.09 7.05 -19.34
CA SER A 171 -2.32 7.24 -20.11
C SER A 171 -3.02 5.95 -20.54
N GLN A 172 -2.28 4.87 -20.79
CA GLN A 172 -2.80 3.60 -21.32
C GLN A 172 -2.49 2.39 -20.44
N GLY A 173 -1.62 2.54 -19.43
CA GLY A 173 -1.23 1.45 -18.56
C GLY A 173 -2.33 1.05 -17.58
N MET A 174 -2.47 -0.26 -17.40
CA MET A 174 -3.38 -0.87 -16.45
C MET A 174 -2.84 -0.71 -15.02
N ASP A 175 -3.72 -0.49 -14.04
CA ASP A 175 -3.32 -0.39 -12.62
C ASP A 175 -3.03 -1.76 -11.99
N GLU A 176 -3.60 -2.82 -12.55
CA GLU A 176 -3.38 -4.21 -12.15
C GLU A 176 -3.15 -5.09 -13.38
N ILE A 177 -2.46 -6.21 -13.20
CA ILE A 177 -2.36 -7.22 -14.26
C ILE A 177 -3.69 -8.01 -14.24
N PRO A 178 -4.43 -8.03 -15.36
CA PRO A 178 -5.70 -8.75 -15.42
C PRO A 178 -5.47 -10.26 -15.44
N PHE A 179 -6.53 -10.99 -15.09
CA PHE A 179 -6.58 -12.42 -15.33
C PHE A 179 -6.71 -12.67 -16.83
N PHE A 180 -5.81 -13.48 -17.39
CA PHE A 180 -5.84 -13.79 -18.82
C PHE A 180 -6.70 -15.02 -19.07
N THR A 181 -7.73 -14.88 -19.90
CA THR A 181 -8.49 -16.01 -20.43
C THR A 181 -7.73 -16.66 -21.60
N GLU A 182 -8.07 -17.90 -21.94
CA GLU A 182 -7.49 -18.58 -23.10
C GLU A 182 -7.70 -17.79 -24.41
N LEU A 183 -8.85 -17.11 -24.53
CA LEU A 183 -9.15 -16.26 -25.69
C LEU A 183 -8.19 -15.08 -25.79
N MET A 184 -7.94 -14.38 -24.67
CA MET A 184 -6.98 -13.27 -24.64
C MET A 184 -5.57 -13.74 -24.98
N ILE A 185 -5.16 -14.88 -24.42
CA ILE A 185 -3.82 -15.45 -24.70
C ILE A 185 -3.70 -15.79 -26.19
N THR A 186 -4.75 -16.33 -26.79
CA THR A 186 -4.76 -16.62 -28.24
C THR A 186 -4.64 -15.35 -29.07
N GLN A 187 -5.31 -14.26 -28.67
CA GLN A 187 -5.23 -12.96 -29.34
C GLN A 187 -3.85 -12.30 -29.15
N LEU A 188 -3.32 -12.34 -27.92
CA LEU A 188 -2.05 -11.72 -27.56
C LEU A 188 -0.83 -12.50 -28.05
N GLY A 189 -0.94 -13.82 -28.23
CA GLY A 189 0.18 -14.70 -28.57
C GLY A 189 1.29 -14.68 -27.52
N ASN A 190 2.52 -15.00 -27.95
CA ASN A 190 3.71 -14.89 -27.10
C ASN A 190 3.98 -13.44 -26.76
N CYS A 191 3.65 -13.04 -25.54
CA CYS A 191 3.82 -11.68 -25.05
C CYS A 191 4.66 -11.61 -23.77
N LYS A 192 4.91 -10.40 -23.28
CA LYS A 192 5.51 -10.14 -21.98
C LYS A 192 4.81 -8.96 -21.33
N VAL A 193 4.81 -8.91 -20.00
CA VAL A 193 4.25 -7.78 -19.26
C VAL A 193 5.35 -6.77 -18.97
N LEU A 194 5.14 -5.56 -19.44
CA LEU A 194 5.97 -4.41 -19.10
C LEU A 194 5.39 -3.73 -17.87
N LYS A 195 6.24 -3.37 -16.92
CA LYS A 195 5.87 -2.63 -15.71
C LYS A 195 6.60 -1.30 -15.70
N TRP A 196 5.85 -0.22 -15.49
CA TRP A 196 6.39 1.07 -15.09
C TRP A 196 6.02 1.35 -13.64
N THR A 197 6.94 1.96 -12.90
CA THR A 197 6.68 2.43 -11.54
C THR A 197 7.39 3.75 -11.29
N ASP A 198 6.80 4.59 -10.45
CA ASP A 198 7.40 5.82 -9.96
C ASP A 198 8.45 5.60 -8.84
N ASN A 199 8.67 4.34 -8.42
CA ASN A 199 9.58 4.02 -7.31
C ASN A 199 11.07 3.94 -7.70
N THR A 200 11.45 3.88 -8.98
CA THR A 200 12.86 3.75 -9.37
C THR A 200 13.24 4.50 -10.64
N ASN A 201 14.48 4.98 -10.68
CA ASN A 201 15.25 5.30 -11.91
C ASN A 201 15.60 4.04 -12.74
N ASP A 202 14.88 2.93 -12.54
CA ASP A 202 15.17 1.62 -13.14
C ASP A 202 13.92 1.11 -13.85
N GLU A 203 13.97 1.08 -15.18
CA GLU A 203 13.05 0.32 -16.02
C GLU A 203 13.34 -1.18 -15.82
N LYS A 204 12.35 -1.95 -15.35
CA LYS A 204 12.46 -3.40 -15.29
C LYS A 204 11.55 -4.03 -16.34
N SER A 205 12.13 -4.68 -17.34
CA SER A 205 11.39 -5.52 -18.28
C SER A 205 11.22 -6.93 -17.70
N LEU A 206 9.98 -7.36 -17.49
CA LEU A 206 9.67 -8.75 -17.14
C LEU A 206 9.41 -9.52 -18.44
N THR A 207 9.99 -10.71 -18.60
CA THR A 207 9.70 -11.61 -19.72
C THR A 207 8.76 -12.70 -19.23
N LEU A 208 7.58 -12.84 -19.86
CA LEU A 208 6.70 -13.97 -19.59
C LEU A 208 7.09 -15.14 -20.49
N VAL A 209 7.29 -16.31 -19.89
CA VAL A 209 7.51 -17.57 -20.62
C VAL A 209 6.21 -18.39 -20.52
N TYR A 210 5.57 -18.65 -21.66
CA TYR A 210 4.31 -19.37 -21.75
C TYR A 210 4.50 -20.88 -22.04
N GLY A 211 3.71 -21.75 -21.40
CA GLY A 211 3.76 -23.22 -21.56
C GLY A 211 2.63 -24.10 -20.99
N CYS A 212 1.47 -23.60 -20.52
CA CYS A 212 0.45 -24.31 -19.72
C CYS A 212 -0.95 -23.64 -19.80
N LYS A 213 -1.97 -24.30 -19.23
CA LYS A 213 -3.40 -24.14 -19.58
C LYS A 213 -4.21 -23.05 -18.85
N LYS A 214 -3.74 -22.47 -17.73
CA LYS A 214 -4.37 -21.32 -17.04
C LYS A 214 -3.34 -20.59 -16.19
N TYR A 215 -3.42 -19.26 -16.07
CA TYR A 215 -2.37 -18.45 -15.46
C TYR A 215 -2.88 -17.26 -14.64
N ILE A 216 -2.27 -17.07 -13.46
CA ILE A 216 -2.43 -15.90 -12.59
C ILE A 216 -1.04 -15.30 -12.33
N PRO A 217 -0.87 -13.96 -12.36
CA PRO A 217 0.36 -13.31 -11.91
C PRO A 217 0.68 -13.62 -10.44
N LEU A 218 1.97 -13.73 -10.10
CA LEU A 218 2.46 -14.21 -8.79
C LEU A 218 2.03 -13.36 -7.58
N ASP A 219 1.42 -12.20 -7.77
CA ASP A 219 0.88 -11.35 -6.71
C ASP A 219 -0.51 -11.78 -6.20
N LYS A 220 -1.17 -12.75 -6.85
CA LYS A 220 -2.49 -13.28 -6.46
C LYS A 220 -2.41 -14.80 -6.21
N ILE A 221 -2.08 -15.20 -4.98
CA ILE A 221 -2.00 -16.62 -4.57
C ILE A 221 -3.41 -17.15 -4.24
N GLN A 222 -3.84 -18.21 -4.93
CA GLN A 222 -4.96 -19.09 -4.54
C GLN A 222 -4.59 -20.55 -4.84
N ASP A 223 -5.04 -21.48 -4.00
CA ASP A 223 -4.56 -22.87 -3.89
C ASP A 223 -4.87 -23.81 -5.09
N GLU A 224 -5.49 -23.32 -6.18
CA GLU A 224 -6.00 -24.16 -7.28
C GLU A 224 -5.23 -24.06 -8.61
N PHE A 225 -4.08 -23.37 -8.68
CA PHE A 225 -3.40 -23.08 -9.95
C PHE A 225 -1.88 -23.33 -9.94
N ASP A 226 -1.36 -23.85 -11.06
CA ASP A 226 0.09 -23.99 -11.31
C ASP A 226 0.73 -22.61 -11.54
N ILE A 227 1.83 -22.35 -10.83
CA ILE A 227 2.49 -21.05 -10.66
C ILE A 227 3.27 -20.64 -11.92
N LEU A 228 3.20 -19.36 -12.31
CA LEU A 228 4.10 -18.75 -13.31
C LEU A 228 5.50 -18.59 -12.70
N GLU A 229 6.51 -19.24 -13.25
CA GLU A 229 7.89 -19.14 -12.77
C GLU A 229 8.56 -17.85 -13.26
N TYR A 230 9.11 -17.05 -12.34
CA TYR A 230 10.05 -15.99 -12.68
C TYR A 230 11.39 -16.62 -13.06
N ILE A 231 11.89 -16.38 -14.27
CA ILE A 231 13.30 -16.57 -14.58
C ILE A 231 13.96 -15.20 -14.49
N GLU A 232 14.82 -15.02 -13.48
CA GLU A 232 15.71 -13.85 -13.34
C GLU A 232 16.75 -13.78 -14.45
#